data_AF-A0A7S1VJB5-F1
#
_entry.id   AF-A0A7S1VJB5-F1
#
_cell.length_a   1.000
_cell.length_b   1.000
_cell.length_c   1.000
_cell.angle_alpha   90.00
_cell.angle_beta   90.00
_cell.angle_gamma   90.00
#
_symmetry.space_group_name_H-M   'P 1'
#
loop_
_entity.id
_entity.type
_entity.pdbx_description
1 polymer ?
#
loop_
_entity_poly.entity_id
_entity_poly.type
_entity_poly.pdbx_seq_one_letter_code
_entity_poly.pdbx_strand_id
1 'polypeptide(L)'
;TDVDPQWTAIAQSSSRAPEVDEADGALRGLAQQLVAPTVTERLVKQVHGAETQLVASLERATLDRSPTGTADIVAEAARHAELAVVPVKGDLDHVRERLATLEPGLARLDSVLAPVLQGGQGHAVAARRTARALATDLARTRSETDERLVALKADAAALRRAAAVLVEEAAEALERLRPRVSIAYRPMRGDATDALVASFLAQTDGLYIPPNFKRIAAGKYQFGTRQLAVLEQRGGSGGLVVRVGGGHMDFREFLAKYGKVEFDKVVRAPGGERAFQRE
;
A
#
# COMPACT_ATOMS: atom_id res chain seq x y z
N THR A 1 -46.93 -16.10 -6.29
CA THR A 1 -47.41 -17.02 -5.24
C THR A 1 -48.80 -16.57 -4.85
N ASP A 2 -49.81 -17.30 -5.30
CA ASP A 2 -51.20 -17.02 -4.95
C ASP A 2 -51.41 -17.28 -3.45
N VAL A 3 -51.87 -16.25 -2.75
CA VAL A 3 -52.22 -16.33 -1.33
C VAL A 3 -53.67 -16.81 -1.26
N ASP A 4 -53.88 -17.93 -0.57
CA ASP A 4 -55.17 -18.58 -0.42
C ASP A 4 -56.23 -17.61 0.15
N PRO A 5 -57.40 -17.46 -0.53
CA PRO A 5 -58.44 -16.47 -0.20
C PRO A 5 -59.06 -16.65 1.19
N GLN A 6 -58.85 -17.78 1.86
CA GLN A 6 -59.28 -17.95 3.25
C GLN A 6 -58.45 -17.10 4.23
N TRP A 7 -57.21 -16.75 3.89
CA TRP A 7 -56.35 -15.90 4.74
C TRP A 7 -56.70 -14.41 4.67
N THR A 8 -57.25 -13.94 3.55
CA THR A 8 -57.70 -12.55 3.39
C THR A 8 -58.96 -12.25 4.22
N ALA A 9 -59.84 -13.24 4.41
CA ALA A 9 -61.04 -13.10 5.25
C ALA A 9 -60.72 -13.09 6.76
N ILE A 10 -59.70 -13.83 7.21
CA ILE A 10 -59.23 -13.82 8.60
C ILE A 10 -58.48 -12.53 8.91
N ALA A 11 -57.76 -11.96 7.94
CA ALA A 11 -57.10 -10.66 8.07
C ALA A 11 -58.09 -9.48 8.20
N GLN A 12 -59.33 -9.62 7.72
CA GLN A 12 -60.34 -8.55 7.74
C GLN A 12 -61.30 -8.60 8.95
N SER A 13 -61.32 -9.69 9.72
CA SER A 13 -62.28 -9.91 10.82
C SER A 13 -61.68 -9.89 12.23
N SER A 14 -60.35 -9.89 12.34
CA SER A 14 -59.66 -9.74 13.62
C SER A 14 -59.24 -8.29 13.78
N SER A 15 -59.79 -7.59 14.77
CA SER A 15 -59.20 -6.34 15.26
C SER A 15 -57.81 -6.68 15.78
N ARG A 16 -56.80 -6.61 14.90
CA ARG A 16 -55.41 -6.82 15.29
C ARG A 16 -55.12 -5.89 16.45
N ALA A 17 -54.64 -6.47 17.55
CA ALA A 17 -54.15 -5.67 18.65
C ALA A 17 -53.10 -4.70 18.07
N PRO A 18 -53.17 -3.40 18.40
CA PRO A 18 -52.28 -2.38 17.82
C PRO A 18 -50.78 -2.74 17.96
N GLU A 19 -50.45 -3.51 19.00
CA GLU A 19 -49.12 -4.07 19.27
C GLU A 19 -48.60 -5.01 18.15
N VAL A 20 -49.48 -5.73 17.46
CA VAL A 20 -49.11 -6.65 16.36
C VAL A 20 -48.81 -5.87 15.08
N ASP A 21 -49.56 -4.82 14.79
CA ASP A 21 -49.29 -3.97 13.62
C ASP A 21 -48.05 -3.09 13.83
N GLU A 22 -47.77 -2.67 15.07
CA GLU A 22 -46.52 -1.98 15.42
C GLU A 22 -45.30 -2.91 15.25
N ALA A 23 -45.39 -4.16 15.69
CA ALA A 23 -44.34 -5.16 15.49
C ALA A 23 -44.12 -5.50 14.01
N ASP A 24 -45.19 -5.65 13.22
CA ASP A 24 -45.10 -5.94 11.77
C ASP A 24 -44.51 -4.75 11.00
N GLY A 25 -44.84 -3.52 11.41
CA GLY A 25 -44.23 -2.28 10.88
C GLY A 25 -42.73 -2.18 11.19
N ALA A 26 -42.33 -2.49 12.43
CA ALA A 26 -40.93 -2.50 12.84
C ALA A 26 -40.10 -3.54 12.06
N LEU A 27 -40.65 -4.74 11.87
CA LEU A 27 -40.00 -5.81 11.11
C LEU A 27 -39.83 -5.46 9.62
N ARG A 28 -40.85 -4.83 9.00
CA ARG A 28 -40.73 -4.35 7.61
C ARG A 28 -39.73 -3.22 7.45
N GLY A 29 -39.66 -2.30 8.42
CA GLY A 29 -38.65 -1.23 8.45
C GLY A 29 -37.23 -1.79 8.53
N LEU A 30 -37.01 -2.79 9.39
CA LEU A 30 -35.75 -3.52 9.51
C LEU A 30 -35.37 -4.26 8.21
N ALA A 31 -36.34 -4.96 7.59
CA ALA A 31 -36.12 -5.66 6.34
C ALA A 31 -35.76 -4.70 5.18
N GLN A 32 -36.42 -3.55 5.07
CA GLN A 32 -36.09 -2.53 4.06
C GLN A 32 -34.71 -1.90 4.27
N GLN A 33 -34.29 -1.71 5.53
CA GLN A 33 -32.94 -1.22 5.83
C GLN A 33 -31.85 -2.24 5.45
N LEU A 34 -32.15 -3.54 5.48
CA LEU A 34 -31.21 -4.61 5.11
C LEU A 34 -31.07 -4.84 3.59
N VAL A 35 -32.05 -4.42 2.77
CA VAL A 35 -32.12 -4.69 1.31
C VAL A 35 -31.55 -3.56 0.43
N ALA A 36 -31.16 -2.40 0.99
CA ALA A 36 -30.44 -1.37 0.24
C ALA A 36 -29.17 -1.94 -0.42
N PRO A 37 -28.77 -1.49 -1.64
CA PRO A 37 -27.67 -2.08 -2.40
C PRO A 37 -26.49 -2.29 -1.47
N THR A 38 -26.21 -3.56 -1.20
CA THR A 38 -25.41 -3.95 -0.05
C THR A 38 -24.08 -3.21 -0.13
N VAL A 39 -23.61 -2.66 0.99
CA VAL A 39 -22.31 -1.99 1.10
C VAL A 39 -21.21 -2.80 0.38
N THR A 40 -21.35 -4.13 0.40
CA THR A 40 -20.63 -5.13 -0.39
C THR A 40 -20.55 -4.84 -1.91
N GLU A 41 -21.63 -4.52 -2.60
CA GLU A 41 -21.63 -4.20 -4.05
C GLU A 41 -20.85 -2.92 -4.35
N ARG A 42 -20.96 -1.93 -3.46
CA ARG A 42 -20.25 -0.65 -3.58
C ARG A 42 -18.75 -0.86 -3.37
N LEU A 43 -18.39 -1.68 -2.39
CA LEU A 43 -17.02 -2.09 -2.11
C LEU A 43 -16.38 -2.88 -3.25
N VAL A 44 -17.09 -3.86 -3.81
CA VAL A 44 -16.60 -4.65 -4.95
C VAL A 44 -16.30 -3.75 -6.15
N LYS A 45 -17.18 -2.79 -6.47
CA LYS A 45 -16.94 -1.82 -7.54
C LYS A 45 -15.74 -0.91 -7.27
N GLN A 46 -15.54 -0.47 -6.02
CA GLN A 46 -14.40 0.37 -5.65
C GLN A 46 -13.08 -0.38 -5.73
N VAL A 47 -13.01 -1.61 -5.22
CA VAL A 47 -11.81 -2.45 -5.29
C VAL A 47 -11.43 -2.72 -6.75
N HIS A 48 -12.40 -3.10 -7.58
CA HIS A 48 -12.15 -3.36 -9.00
C HIS A 48 -11.70 -2.11 -9.77
N GLY A 49 -12.26 -0.94 -9.44
CA GLY A 49 -11.83 0.33 -10.01
C GLY A 49 -10.38 0.69 -9.64
N ALA A 50 -10.01 0.48 -8.38
CA ALA A 50 -8.65 0.71 -7.92
C ALA A 50 -7.62 -0.24 -8.54
N GLU A 51 -7.98 -1.51 -8.68
CA GLU A 51 -7.14 -2.52 -9.35
C GLU A 51 -6.87 -2.11 -10.81
N THR A 52 -7.91 -1.69 -11.52
CA THR A 52 -7.79 -1.20 -12.92
C THR A 52 -6.86 0.01 -13.02
N GLN A 53 -6.96 0.96 -12.09
CA GLN A 53 -6.09 2.14 -12.05
C GLN A 53 -4.64 1.81 -11.71
N LEU A 54 -4.41 0.84 -10.84
CA LEU A 54 -3.08 0.36 -10.48
C LEU A 54 -2.39 -0.28 -11.68
N VAL A 55 -3.08 -1.19 -12.38
CA VAL A 55 -2.57 -1.85 -13.59
C VAL A 55 -2.22 -0.81 -14.66
N ALA A 56 -3.12 0.14 -14.93
CA ALA A 56 -2.87 1.20 -15.91
C ALA A 56 -1.70 2.13 -15.54
N SER A 57 -1.42 2.30 -14.24
CA SER A 57 -0.28 3.09 -13.76
C SER A 57 1.02 2.31 -13.98
N LEU A 58 1.03 1.01 -13.69
CA LEU A 58 2.18 0.13 -13.92
C LEU A 58 2.52 -0.03 -15.41
N GLU A 59 1.51 -0.14 -16.27
CA GLU A 59 1.70 -0.15 -17.73
C GLU A 59 2.34 1.15 -18.23
N ARG A 60 1.94 2.31 -17.69
CA ARG A 60 2.61 3.59 -17.99
C ARG A 60 4.05 3.62 -17.47
N ALA A 61 4.31 3.06 -16.29
CA ALA A 61 5.66 2.98 -15.70
C ALA A 61 6.61 2.17 -16.58
N THR A 62 6.12 1.08 -17.18
CA THR A 62 6.93 0.21 -18.04
C THR A 62 7.20 0.82 -19.42
N LEU A 63 6.31 1.72 -19.88
CA LEU A 63 6.51 2.48 -21.12
C LEU A 63 7.47 3.67 -20.94
N ASP A 64 7.48 4.31 -19.77
CA ASP A 64 8.39 5.42 -19.46
C ASP A 64 9.73 4.90 -18.93
N ARG A 65 10.76 4.91 -19.79
CA ARG A 65 12.13 4.47 -19.46
C ARG A 65 12.93 5.50 -18.65
N SER A 66 12.32 6.63 -18.29
CA SER A 66 12.96 7.64 -17.44
C SER A 66 13.05 7.17 -15.99
N PRO A 67 14.24 7.14 -15.37
CA PRO A 67 14.39 6.74 -13.97
C PRO A 67 13.63 7.65 -13.00
N THR A 68 13.42 8.92 -13.35
CA THR A 68 12.60 9.86 -12.57
C THR A 68 11.12 9.54 -12.72
N GLY A 69 10.67 9.18 -13.94
CA GLY A 69 9.29 8.80 -14.22
C GLY A 69 8.89 7.50 -13.50
N THR A 70 9.77 6.50 -13.49
CA THR A 70 9.47 5.21 -12.83
C THR A 70 9.27 5.37 -11.32
N ALA A 71 10.08 6.19 -10.64
CA ALA A 71 9.96 6.42 -9.20
C ALA A 71 8.66 7.15 -8.82
N ASP A 72 8.28 8.17 -9.59
CA ASP A 72 7.04 8.92 -9.38
C ASP A 72 5.81 8.04 -9.63
N ILE A 73 5.86 7.19 -10.67
CA ILE A 73 4.76 6.27 -11.00
C ILE A 73 4.62 5.15 -9.95
N VAL A 74 5.71 4.63 -9.40
CA VAL A 74 5.66 3.66 -8.29
C VAL A 74 5.09 4.29 -7.02
N ALA A 75 5.49 5.53 -6.71
CA ALA A 75 4.94 6.27 -5.57
C ALA A 75 3.45 6.61 -5.77
N GLU A 76 3.01 6.84 -7.01
CA GLU A 76 1.61 7.06 -7.35
C GLU A 76 0.78 5.77 -7.28
N ALA A 77 1.34 4.66 -7.78
CA ALA A 77 0.73 3.33 -7.65
C ALA A 77 0.56 2.92 -6.18
N ALA A 78 1.56 3.15 -5.33
CA ALA A 78 1.47 2.92 -3.89
C ALA A 78 0.38 3.78 -3.23
N ARG A 79 0.27 5.06 -3.61
CA ARG A 79 -0.80 5.96 -3.12
C ARG A 79 -2.19 5.50 -3.57
N HIS A 80 -2.35 5.07 -4.82
CA HIS A 80 -3.61 4.51 -5.31
C HIS A 80 -3.99 3.21 -4.58
N ALA A 81 -3.03 2.33 -4.32
CA ALA A 81 -3.27 1.12 -3.53
C ALA A 81 -3.68 1.45 -2.09
N GLU A 82 -3.09 2.48 -1.47
CA GLU A 82 -3.45 2.91 -0.12
C GLU A 82 -4.84 3.56 -0.08
N LEU A 83 -5.15 4.44 -1.03
CA LEU A 83 -6.46 5.08 -1.19
C LEU A 83 -7.58 4.08 -1.48
N ALA A 84 -7.27 2.93 -2.08
CA ALA A 84 -8.23 1.85 -2.31
C ALA A 84 -8.59 1.07 -1.03
N VAL A 85 -7.65 0.98 -0.08
CA VAL A 85 -7.79 0.17 1.15
C VAL A 85 -8.51 0.92 2.27
N VAL A 86 -8.35 2.25 2.33
CA VAL A 86 -8.99 3.12 3.35
C VAL A 86 -10.53 3.07 3.33
N PRO A 87 -11.23 3.21 2.19
CA PRO A 87 -12.70 3.18 2.16
C PRO A 87 -13.25 1.81 2.55
N VAL A 88 -12.54 0.72 2.23
CA VAL A 88 -12.94 -0.65 2.60
C VAL A 88 -13.03 -0.83 4.12
N LYS A 89 -12.13 -0.21 4.87
CA LYS A 89 -12.16 -0.24 6.34
C LYS A 89 -13.33 0.57 6.90
N GLY A 90 -13.57 1.78 6.39
CA GLY A 90 -14.66 2.65 6.85
C GLY A 90 -16.04 2.04 6.60
N ASP A 91 -16.24 1.45 5.43
CA ASP A 91 -17.48 0.76 5.08
C ASP A 91 -17.71 -0.50 5.93
N LEU A 92 -16.64 -1.23 6.28
CA LEU A 92 -16.71 -2.37 7.20
C LEU A 92 -17.07 -1.97 8.62
N ASP A 93 -16.49 -0.89 9.11
CA ASP A 93 -16.80 -0.34 10.42
C ASP A 93 -18.25 0.17 10.44
N HIS A 94 -18.74 0.76 9.34
CA HIS A 94 -20.14 1.16 9.20
C HIS A 94 -21.11 -0.04 9.19
N VAL A 95 -20.78 -1.14 8.51
CA VAL A 95 -21.59 -2.37 8.54
C VAL A 95 -21.64 -2.96 9.96
N ARG A 96 -20.51 -2.96 10.68
CA ARG A 96 -20.45 -3.41 12.08
C ARG A 96 -21.27 -2.53 13.00
N GLU A 97 -21.17 -1.21 12.86
CA GLU A 97 -21.95 -0.25 13.64
C GLU A 97 -23.44 -0.45 13.39
N ARG A 98 -23.86 -0.63 12.12
CA ARG A 98 -25.24 -0.96 11.79
C ARG A 98 -25.69 -2.27 12.44
N LEU A 99 -24.91 -3.35 12.35
CA LEU A 99 -25.24 -4.61 13.02
C LEU A 99 -25.39 -4.45 14.54
N ALA A 100 -24.49 -3.69 15.17
CA ALA A 100 -24.54 -3.40 16.60
C ALA A 100 -25.80 -2.58 16.98
N THR A 101 -26.27 -1.67 16.12
CA THR A 101 -27.53 -0.94 16.35
C THR A 101 -28.78 -1.82 16.21
N LEU A 102 -28.69 -2.92 15.46
CA LEU A 102 -29.80 -3.86 15.26
C LEU A 102 -29.93 -4.90 16.38
N GLU A 103 -28.84 -5.24 17.07
CA GLU A 103 -28.82 -6.24 18.15
C GLU A 103 -29.82 -5.94 19.28
N PRO A 104 -29.93 -4.70 19.81
CA PRO A 104 -30.93 -4.38 20.83
C PRO A 104 -32.38 -4.53 20.35
N GLY A 105 -32.64 -4.27 19.06
CA GLY A 105 -33.96 -4.43 18.46
C GLY A 105 -34.39 -5.89 18.40
N LEU A 106 -33.45 -6.77 18.04
CA LEU A 106 -33.66 -8.22 18.07
C LEU A 106 -33.88 -8.75 19.49
N ALA A 107 -33.07 -8.30 20.45
CA ALA A 107 -33.24 -8.69 21.85
C ALA A 107 -34.58 -8.23 22.45
N ARG A 108 -35.06 -7.03 22.06
CA ARG A 108 -36.40 -6.55 22.45
C ARG A 108 -37.49 -7.39 21.81
N LEU A 109 -37.39 -7.71 20.52
CA LEU A 109 -38.32 -8.61 19.84
C LEU A 109 -38.39 -9.97 20.55
N ASP A 110 -37.26 -10.55 20.94
CA ASP A 110 -37.23 -11.79 21.71
C ASP A 110 -37.94 -11.65 23.06
N SER A 111 -37.71 -10.54 23.78
CA SER A 111 -38.36 -10.27 25.08
C SER A 111 -39.87 -10.03 25.00
N VAL A 112 -40.33 -9.39 23.91
CA VAL A 112 -41.76 -9.11 23.66
C VAL A 112 -42.48 -10.36 23.17
N LEU A 113 -41.81 -11.16 22.34
CA LEU A 113 -42.37 -12.43 21.88
C LEU A 113 -42.42 -13.44 23.03
N ALA A 114 -41.39 -13.56 23.88
CA ALA A 114 -41.31 -14.56 24.95
C ALA A 114 -42.60 -14.82 25.77
N PRO A 115 -43.36 -13.81 26.27
CA PRO A 115 -44.63 -14.03 26.96
C PRO A 115 -45.80 -14.37 26.01
N VAL A 116 -45.86 -13.79 24.80
CA VAL A 116 -46.84 -14.18 23.75
C VAL A 116 -46.65 -15.65 23.34
N LEU A 117 -45.40 -16.13 23.41
CA LEU A 117 -45.02 -17.52 23.22
C LEU A 117 -45.45 -18.45 24.37
N GLN A 118 -45.98 -17.96 25.49
CA GLN A 118 -46.51 -18.80 26.57
C GLN A 118 -48.04 -18.95 26.51
N GLY A 119 -48.76 -18.05 25.83
CA GLY A 119 -50.21 -18.14 25.61
C GLY A 119 -50.56 -19.05 24.43
N GLY A 120 -51.17 -20.22 24.67
CA GLY A 120 -51.44 -21.28 23.69
C GLY A 120 -52.46 -21.02 22.58
N GLN A 121 -52.63 -19.78 22.10
CA GLN A 121 -53.56 -19.48 21.00
C GLN A 121 -52.88 -19.58 19.62
N GLY A 122 -53.59 -20.06 18.59
CA GLY A 122 -53.04 -20.36 17.26
C GLY A 122 -52.29 -19.22 16.57
N HIS A 123 -52.62 -17.96 16.87
CA HIS A 123 -51.88 -16.79 16.37
C HIS A 123 -50.44 -16.71 16.90
N ALA A 124 -50.18 -17.20 18.12
CA ALA A 124 -48.83 -17.29 18.67
C ALA A 124 -47.96 -18.31 17.92
N VAL A 125 -48.56 -19.34 17.31
CA VAL A 125 -47.83 -20.36 16.53
C VAL A 125 -47.35 -19.80 15.18
N ALA A 126 -48.17 -18.99 14.51
CA ALA A 126 -47.77 -18.31 13.27
C ALA A 126 -46.64 -17.30 13.54
N ALA A 127 -46.78 -16.48 14.59
CA ALA A 127 -45.73 -15.54 15.01
C ALA A 127 -44.41 -16.24 15.38
N ARG A 128 -44.45 -17.40 16.06
CA ARG A 128 -43.26 -18.26 16.32
C ARG A 128 -42.52 -18.62 15.06
N ARG A 129 -43.28 -19.08 14.07
CA ARG A 129 -42.69 -19.59 12.83
C ARG A 129 -42.01 -18.45 12.06
N THR A 130 -42.65 -17.28 12.00
CA THR A 130 -42.09 -16.09 11.35
C THR A 130 -40.86 -15.56 12.07
N ALA A 131 -40.92 -15.39 13.40
CA ALA A 131 -39.79 -14.89 14.19
C ALA A 131 -38.58 -15.84 14.10
N ARG A 132 -38.82 -17.16 14.19
CA ARG A 132 -37.76 -18.16 14.04
C ARG A 132 -37.16 -18.17 12.64
N ALA A 133 -37.99 -17.99 11.60
CA ALA A 133 -37.52 -17.88 10.22
C ALA A 133 -36.62 -16.65 10.06
N LEU A 134 -37.06 -15.49 10.53
CA LEU A 134 -36.28 -14.25 10.49
C LEU A 134 -34.96 -14.33 11.27
N ALA A 135 -34.97 -14.92 12.47
CA ALA A 135 -33.76 -15.13 13.25
C ALA A 135 -32.76 -16.06 12.52
N THR A 136 -33.28 -17.10 11.85
CA THR A 136 -32.46 -18.02 11.05
C THR A 136 -31.86 -17.32 9.83
N ASP A 137 -32.67 -16.51 9.13
CA ASP A 137 -32.20 -15.72 8.00
C ASP A 137 -31.15 -14.69 8.43
N LEU A 138 -31.34 -14.01 9.55
CA LEU A 138 -30.38 -13.02 10.05
C LEU A 138 -29.07 -13.68 10.49
N ALA A 139 -29.14 -14.84 11.16
CA ALA A 139 -27.95 -15.63 11.50
C ALA A 139 -27.19 -16.08 10.23
N ARG A 140 -27.91 -16.51 9.20
CA ARG A 140 -27.34 -16.86 7.89
C ARG A 140 -26.66 -15.66 7.24
N THR A 141 -27.33 -14.51 7.15
CA THR A 141 -26.74 -13.28 6.58
C THR A 141 -25.51 -12.83 7.36
N ARG A 142 -25.50 -12.94 8.69
CA ARG A 142 -24.32 -12.67 9.52
C ARG A 142 -23.16 -13.58 9.16
N SER A 143 -23.40 -14.90 9.09
CA SER A 143 -22.38 -15.88 8.68
C SER A 143 -21.81 -15.57 7.30
N GLU A 144 -22.67 -15.31 6.31
CA GLU A 144 -22.27 -14.96 4.94
C GLU A 144 -21.43 -13.66 4.92
N THR A 145 -21.76 -12.69 5.77
CA THR A 145 -21.03 -11.41 5.86
C THR A 145 -19.67 -11.60 6.52
N ASP A 146 -19.58 -12.40 7.58
CA ASP A 146 -18.33 -12.71 8.26
C ASP A 146 -17.37 -13.50 7.34
N GLU A 147 -17.89 -14.48 6.59
CA GLU A 147 -17.12 -15.21 5.57
C GLU A 147 -16.57 -14.28 4.48
N ARG A 148 -17.41 -13.38 3.96
CA ARG A 148 -16.97 -12.37 2.98
C ARG A 148 -15.92 -11.42 3.54
N LEU A 149 -16.03 -11.04 4.81
CA LEU A 149 -15.02 -10.22 5.49
C LEU A 149 -13.68 -10.93 5.60
N VAL A 150 -13.69 -12.23 5.93
CA VAL A 150 -12.46 -13.05 5.97
C VAL A 150 -11.83 -13.12 4.57
N ALA A 151 -12.63 -13.35 3.52
CA ALA A 151 -12.16 -13.37 2.14
C ALA A 151 -11.53 -12.03 1.71
N LEU A 152 -12.23 -10.91 1.92
CA LEU A 152 -11.72 -9.57 1.59
C LEU A 152 -10.40 -9.23 2.30
N LYS A 153 -10.23 -9.67 3.56
CA LYS A 153 -8.96 -9.49 4.29
C LYS A 153 -7.83 -10.31 3.67
N ALA A 154 -8.13 -11.54 3.23
CA ALA A 154 -7.15 -12.38 2.56
C ALA A 154 -6.71 -11.76 1.21
N ASP A 155 -7.66 -11.24 0.43
CA ASP A 155 -7.39 -10.56 -0.84
C ASP A 155 -6.55 -9.29 -0.64
N ALA A 156 -6.91 -8.46 0.35
CA ALA A 156 -6.12 -7.28 0.70
C ALA A 156 -4.68 -7.64 1.14
N ALA A 157 -4.50 -8.76 1.84
CA ALA A 157 -3.18 -9.26 2.21
C ALA A 157 -2.39 -9.83 1.02
N ALA A 158 -3.07 -10.42 0.03
CA ALA A 158 -2.45 -10.86 -1.22
C ALA A 158 -2.00 -9.65 -2.06
N LEU A 159 -2.85 -8.64 -2.22
CA LEU A 159 -2.53 -7.39 -2.94
C LEU A 159 -1.32 -6.67 -2.33
N ARG A 160 -1.25 -6.55 -1.00
CA ARG A 160 -0.07 -5.96 -0.32
C ARG A 160 1.22 -6.71 -0.61
N ARG A 161 1.17 -8.05 -0.64
CA ARG A 161 2.33 -8.88 -0.97
C ARG A 161 2.76 -8.69 -2.42
N ALA A 162 1.82 -8.67 -3.36
CA ALA A 162 2.11 -8.41 -4.77
C ALA A 162 2.73 -7.02 -4.98
N ALA A 163 2.18 -5.99 -4.33
CA ALA A 163 2.72 -4.64 -4.38
C ALA A 163 4.16 -4.56 -3.85
N ALA A 164 4.47 -5.27 -2.76
CA ALA A 164 5.83 -5.30 -2.20
C ALA A 164 6.85 -5.90 -3.18
N VAL A 165 6.49 -6.96 -3.90
CA VAL A 165 7.36 -7.57 -4.93
C VAL A 165 7.64 -6.58 -6.06
N LEU A 166 6.60 -5.90 -6.56
CA LEU A 166 6.76 -4.92 -7.64
C LEU A 166 7.63 -3.73 -7.22
N VAL A 167 7.54 -3.29 -5.96
CA VAL A 167 8.39 -2.21 -5.44
C VAL A 167 9.87 -2.62 -5.43
N GLU A 168 10.18 -3.84 -5.00
CA GLU A 168 11.55 -4.37 -5.02
C GLU A 168 12.07 -4.50 -6.47
N GLU A 169 11.28 -5.08 -7.38
CA GLU A 169 11.64 -5.19 -8.80
C GLU A 169 11.89 -3.83 -9.44
N ALA A 170 11.06 -2.84 -9.13
CA ALA A 170 11.23 -1.47 -9.61
C ALA A 170 12.48 -0.81 -9.02
N ALA A 171 12.79 -1.04 -7.75
CA ALA A 171 14.00 -0.52 -7.11
C ALA A 171 15.26 -1.11 -7.77
N GLU A 172 15.28 -2.41 -8.07
CA GLU A 172 16.38 -3.02 -8.82
C GLU A 172 16.50 -2.49 -10.25
N ALA A 173 15.37 -2.35 -10.96
CA ALA A 173 15.36 -1.80 -12.31
C ALA A 173 15.90 -0.37 -12.33
N LEU A 174 15.53 0.44 -11.35
CA LEU A 174 16.04 1.80 -11.19
C LEU A 174 17.56 1.81 -10.97
N GLU A 175 18.07 0.91 -10.14
CA GLU A 175 19.52 0.78 -9.89
C GLU A 175 20.28 0.37 -11.16
N ARG A 176 19.67 -0.48 -12.01
CA ARG A 176 20.24 -0.85 -13.33
C ARG A 176 20.24 0.33 -14.31
N LEU A 177 19.24 1.20 -14.24
CA LEU A 177 19.07 2.36 -15.12
C LEU A 177 19.86 3.59 -14.66
N ARG A 178 20.30 3.65 -13.39
CA ARG A 178 21.12 4.77 -12.91
C ARG A 178 22.35 4.89 -13.80
N PRO A 179 22.55 6.05 -14.48
CA PRO A 179 23.69 6.24 -15.35
C PRO A 179 24.96 6.08 -14.52
N ARG A 180 25.72 5.04 -14.82
CA ARG A 180 27.07 4.85 -14.29
C ARG A 180 27.92 5.91 -14.97
N VAL A 181 28.04 7.07 -14.34
CA VAL A 181 28.84 8.16 -14.87
C VAL A 181 30.29 7.69 -14.88
N SER A 182 30.76 7.28 -16.06
CA SER A 182 32.18 7.17 -16.34
C SER A 182 32.73 8.59 -16.31
N ILE A 183 33.27 8.99 -15.17
CA ILE A 183 33.95 10.27 -15.06
C ILE A 183 35.23 10.15 -15.89
N ALA A 184 35.32 10.91 -16.97
CA ALA A 184 36.51 11.00 -17.80
C ALA A 184 37.62 11.78 -17.05
N TYR A 185 38.18 11.16 -16.02
CA TYR A 185 39.22 11.76 -15.19
C TYR A 185 40.54 11.87 -15.96
N ARG A 186 41.09 13.09 -16.08
CA ARG A 186 42.39 13.33 -16.75
C ARG A 186 43.48 13.59 -15.71
N PRO A 187 44.47 12.69 -15.55
CA PRO A 187 45.56 12.91 -14.60
C PRO A 187 46.53 14.01 -15.04
N MET A 188 47.12 14.71 -14.08
CA MET A 188 48.20 15.66 -14.28
C MET A 188 49.50 14.93 -14.61
N ARG A 189 50.15 15.32 -15.71
CA ARG A 189 51.43 14.72 -16.13
C ARG A 189 52.51 14.93 -15.05
N GLY A 190 53.20 13.85 -14.70
CA GLY A 190 54.32 13.87 -13.75
C GLY A 190 53.92 13.64 -12.29
N ASP A 191 52.63 13.51 -11.97
CA ASP A 191 52.15 13.14 -10.64
C ASP A 191 51.83 11.64 -10.60
N ALA A 192 52.67 10.86 -9.91
CA ALA A 192 52.50 9.41 -9.80
C ALA A 192 51.21 9.03 -9.08
N THR A 193 50.81 9.80 -8.07
CA THR A 193 49.62 9.51 -7.26
C THR A 193 48.38 9.76 -8.12
N ASP A 194 48.42 10.82 -8.92
CA ASP A 194 47.33 11.15 -9.82
C ASP A 194 47.16 10.16 -10.97
N ALA A 195 48.28 9.65 -11.50
CA ALA A 195 48.24 8.56 -12.49
C ALA A 195 47.61 7.29 -11.91
N LEU A 196 47.95 6.92 -10.67
CA LEU A 196 47.34 5.79 -9.97
C LEU A 196 45.85 6.01 -9.72
N VAL A 197 45.44 7.21 -9.31
CA VAL A 197 44.01 7.54 -9.16
C VAL A 197 43.28 7.37 -10.49
N ALA A 198 43.83 7.90 -11.59
CA ALA A 198 43.21 7.75 -12.90
C ALA A 198 43.08 6.28 -13.33
N SER A 199 44.14 5.48 -13.16
CA SER A 199 44.10 4.05 -13.44
C SER A 199 43.09 3.30 -12.58
N PHE A 200 43.00 3.65 -11.28
CA PHE A 200 42.04 3.07 -10.38
C PHE A 200 40.60 3.39 -10.81
N LEU A 201 40.29 4.66 -11.11
CA LEU A 201 38.95 5.07 -11.53
C LEU A 201 38.54 4.42 -12.86
N ALA A 202 39.48 4.24 -13.80
CA ALA A 202 39.22 3.57 -15.07
C ALA A 202 38.89 2.07 -14.92
N GLN A 203 39.38 1.43 -13.85
CA GLN A 203 39.14 0.01 -13.54
C GLN A 203 37.97 -0.20 -12.57
N THR A 204 37.45 0.87 -11.98
CA THR A 204 36.45 0.78 -10.94
C THR A 204 35.06 0.75 -11.55
N ASP A 205 34.58 -0.47 -11.83
CA ASP A 205 33.19 -0.69 -12.21
C ASP A 205 32.29 -0.72 -10.97
N GLY A 206 31.20 0.05 -11.03
CA GLY A 206 30.09 -0.05 -10.07
C GLY A 206 30.25 0.69 -8.74
N LEU A 207 31.34 1.43 -8.52
CA LEU A 207 31.43 2.35 -7.37
C LEU A 207 30.94 3.75 -7.74
N TYR A 208 30.29 4.38 -6.77
CA TYR A 208 29.77 5.74 -6.92
C TYR A 208 30.89 6.76 -6.75
N ILE A 209 31.19 7.50 -7.82
CA ILE A 209 32.14 8.61 -7.78
C ILE A 209 31.37 9.91 -8.05
N PRO A 210 31.38 10.89 -7.14
CA PRO A 210 30.67 12.16 -7.32
C PRO A 210 31.09 12.87 -8.62
N PRO A 211 30.16 13.47 -9.38
CA PRO A 211 30.46 14.07 -10.69
C PRO A 211 31.42 15.27 -10.60
N ASN A 212 31.59 15.85 -9.42
CA ASN A 212 32.54 16.92 -9.17
C ASN A 212 33.94 16.42 -8.76
N PHE A 213 34.24 15.14 -8.93
CA PHE A 213 35.54 14.58 -8.59
C PHE A 213 36.65 15.18 -9.44
N LYS A 214 37.59 15.88 -8.79
CA LYS A 214 38.74 16.50 -9.46
C LYS A 214 39.91 16.71 -8.52
N ARG A 215 41.12 16.72 -9.06
CA ARG A 215 42.31 17.12 -8.30
C ARG A 215 42.27 18.63 -8.00
N ILE A 216 42.61 18.96 -6.76
CA ILE A 216 42.75 20.35 -6.27
C ILE A 216 44.24 20.70 -6.16
N ALA A 217 45.03 19.80 -5.59
CA ALA A 217 46.48 19.93 -5.43
C ALA A 217 47.14 18.54 -5.42
N ALA A 218 48.47 18.48 -5.34
CA ALA A 218 49.19 17.20 -5.23
C ALA A 218 48.70 16.40 -4.02
N GLY A 219 48.24 15.17 -4.29
CA GLY A 219 47.63 14.30 -3.28
C GLY A 219 46.32 14.83 -2.67
N LYS A 220 45.68 15.87 -3.22
CA LYS A 220 44.41 16.43 -2.69
C LYS A 220 43.32 16.50 -3.76
N TYR A 221 42.15 15.97 -3.45
CA TYR A 221 41.03 15.80 -4.38
C TYR A 221 39.73 16.35 -3.81
N GLN A 222 38.89 16.91 -4.66
CA GLN A 222 37.49 17.17 -4.36
C GLN A 222 36.71 15.88 -4.53
N PHE A 223 35.93 15.48 -3.53
CA PHE A 223 35.07 14.31 -3.56
C PHE A 223 33.72 14.64 -2.93
N GLY A 224 32.72 14.91 -3.77
CA GLY A 224 31.42 15.31 -3.28
C GLY A 224 31.49 16.62 -2.51
N THR A 225 31.08 16.59 -1.24
CA THR A 225 31.14 17.74 -0.32
C THR A 225 32.46 17.83 0.44
N ARG A 226 33.39 16.89 0.24
CA ARG A 226 34.62 16.74 1.04
C ARG A 226 35.88 16.96 0.21
N GLN A 227 36.95 17.36 0.88
CA GLN A 227 38.30 17.29 0.33
C GLN A 227 39.01 16.06 0.88
N LEU A 228 39.60 15.26 0.00
CA LEU A 228 40.36 14.06 0.34
C LEU A 228 41.84 14.34 0.22
N ALA A 229 42.62 13.81 1.15
CA ALA A 229 44.06 13.65 0.96
C ALA A 229 44.34 12.19 0.62
N VAL A 230 44.80 11.94 -0.61
CA VAL A 230 45.13 10.63 -1.15
C VAL A 230 46.65 10.50 -1.17
N LEU A 231 47.12 9.35 -0.70
CA LEU A 231 48.54 9.04 -0.55
C LEU A 231 48.80 7.68 -1.20
N GLU A 232 49.96 7.54 -1.81
CA GLU A 232 50.49 6.25 -2.22
C GLU A 232 50.98 5.45 -1.02
N GLN A 233 50.61 4.17 -0.97
CA GLN A 233 51.10 3.26 0.05
C GLN A 233 52.51 2.76 -0.32
N ARG A 234 53.52 3.33 0.34
CA ARG A 234 54.92 2.85 0.23
C ARG A 234 55.08 1.57 1.07
N GLY A 235 54.98 0.38 0.46
CA GLY A 235 55.32 -0.87 1.15
C GLY A 235 54.62 -2.16 0.73
N GLY A 236 53.73 -2.16 -0.25
CA GLY A 236 53.10 -3.38 -0.76
C GLY A 236 52.14 -3.08 -1.91
N SER A 237 52.28 -3.80 -3.03
CA SER A 237 51.45 -3.79 -4.25
C SER A 237 51.01 -2.45 -4.88
N GLY A 238 51.47 -1.29 -4.39
CA GLY A 238 51.15 0.03 -4.97
C GLY A 238 49.70 0.48 -4.74
N GLY A 239 49.18 0.32 -3.51
CA GLY A 239 47.82 0.74 -3.15
C GLY A 239 47.66 2.26 -2.94
N LEU A 240 46.43 2.75 -3.13
CA LEU A 240 46.02 4.12 -2.79
C LEU A 240 45.32 4.12 -1.43
N VAL A 241 45.69 5.06 -0.56
CA VAL A 241 45.02 5.25 0.73
C VAL A 241 44.54 6.70 0.91
N VAL A 242 43.40 6.86 1.58
CA VAL A 242 42.82 8.14 1.97
C VAL A 242 43.14 8.43 3.43
N ARG A 243 43.63 9.64 3.72
CA ARG A 243 43.74 10.12 5.09
C ARG A 243 42.35 10.37 5.66
N VAL A 244 42.03 9.72 6.77
CA VAL A 244 40.81 9.92 7.54
C VAL A 244 41.15 10.38 8.97
N GLY A 245 40.17 10.89 9.72
CA GLY A 245 40.38 11.53 11.04
C GLY A 245 41.10 10.67 12.10
N GLY A 246 41.30 9.37 11.87
CA GLY A 246 42.01 8.46 12.78
C GLY A 246 43.12 7.62 12.12
N GLY A 247 43.52 7.90 10.87
CA GLY A 247 44.53 7.08 10.19
C GLY A 247 44.43 7.13 8.68
N HIS A 248 44.68 5.99 8.03
CA HIS A 248 44.53 5.82 6.58
C HIS A 248 43.50 4.72 6.31
N MET A 249 42.73 4.89 5.24
CA MET A 249 41.73 3.93 4.77
C MET A 249 42.04 3.60 3.32
N ASP A 250 41.82 2.36 2.90
CA ASP A 250 41.98 1.98 1.49
C ASP A 250 41.05 2.82 0.59
N PHE A 251 41.54 3.25 -0.58
CA PHE A 251 40.76 4.11 -1.47
C PHE A 251 39.48 3.43 -1.97
N ARG A 252 39.51 2.13 -2.25
CA ARG A 252 38.33 1.36 -2.67
C ARG A 252 37.31 1.25 -1.54
N GLU A 253 37.78 0.94 -0.33
CA GLU A 253 36.93 0.89 0.86
C GLU A 253 36.26 2.25 1.12
N PHE A 254 37.01 3.34 0.95
CA PHE A 254 36.49 4.70 1.09
C PHE A 254 35.35 4.98 0.10
N LEU A 255 35.53 4.65 -1.19
CA LEU A 255 34.50 4.84 -2.21
C LEU A 255 33.26 3.98 -1.93
N ALA A 256 33.44 2.73 -1.51
CA ALA A 256 32.31 1.85 -1.17
C ALA A 256 31.48 2.42 -0.01
N LYS A 257 32.14 3.00 1.00
CA LYS A 257 31.47 3.52 2.20
C LYS A 257 30.82 4.88 2.00
N TYR A 258 31.49 5.80 1.31
CA TYR A 258 31.07 7.21 1.23
C TYR A 258 30.62 7.63 -0.16
N GLY A 259 30.95 6.88 -1.21
CA GLY A 259 30.73 7.28 -2.59
C GLY A 259 29.27 7.53 -2.92
N LYS A 260 28.37 6.62 -2.55
CA LYS A 260 26.93 6.78 -2.84
C LYS A 260 26.34 8.02 -2.16
N VAL A 261 26.65 8.19 -0.88
CA VAL A 261 26.15 9.30 -0.07
C VAL A 261 26.65 10.64 -0.60
N GLU A 262 27.93 10.73 -0.96
CA GLU A 262 28.52 11.96 -1.49
C GLU A 262 28.07 12.24 -2.93
N PHE A 263 27.85 11.19 -3.73
CA PHE A 263 27.26 11.31 -5.07
C PHE A 263 25.85 11.90 -5.01
N ASP A 264 24.97 11.29 -4.21
CA ASP A 264 23.58 11.72 -4.06
C ASP A 264 23.49 13.17 -3.56
N LYS A 265 24.39 13.60 -2.66
CA LYS A 265 24.46 14.99 -2.19
C LYS A 265 24.76 15.99 -3.30
N VAL A 266 25.70 15.66 -4.20
CA VAL A 266 26.07 16.56 -5.30
C VAL A 266 24.97 16.63 -6.35
N VAL A 267 24.37 15.49 -6.70
CA VAL A 267 23.29 15.43 -7.69
C VAL A 267 22.04 16.17 -7.19
N ARG A 268 21.71 16.06 -5.90
CA ARG A 268 20.54 16.73 -5.29
C ARG A 268 20.77 18.20 -4.94
N ALA A 269 22.00 18.69 -5.00
CA ALA A 269 22.27 20.10 -4.70
C ALA A 269 21.70 21.01 -5.80
N PRO A 270 21.09 22.16 -5.44
CA PRO A 270 20.60 23.11 -6.44
C PRO A 270 21.75 23.61 -7.33
N GLY A 271 21.72 23.24 -8.62
CA GLY A 271 22.80 23.49 -9.58
C GLY A 271 23.62 22.26 -9.99
N GLY A 272 23.39 21.08 -9.40
CA GLY A 272 24.09 19.82 -9.73
C GLY A 272 23.90 19.35 -11.18
N GLU A 273 22.74 19.61 -11.78
CA GLU A 273 22.45 19.28 -13.20
C GLU A 273 23.34 20.03 -14.19
N ARG A 274 23.81 21.25 -13.85
CA ARG A 274 24.68 22.05 -14.74
C ARG A 274 26.11 21.53 -14.80
N ALA A 275 26.55 20.77 -13.79
CA ALA A 275 27.85 20.10 -13.81
C ALA A 275 27.89 18.91 -14.77
N PHE A 276 26.71 18.36 -15.12
CA PHE A 276 26.56 17.25 -16.07
C PHE A 276 26.60 17.68 -17.55
N GLN A 277 26.36 18.96 -17.85
CA GLN A 277 26.18 19.46 -19.23
C GLN A 277 27.37 20.27 -19.78
N ARG A 278 28.48 20.38 -19.05
CA ARG A 278 29.67 21.13 -19.47
C ARG A 278 30.89 20.22 -19.60
N GLU A 279 30.85 19.27 -20.51
CA GLU A 279 32.03 18.69 -21.17
C GLU A 279 31.76 18.47 -22.66
#